data_AF-A0A357D841-F1
#
_entry.id   AF-A0A357D841-F1
#
_cell.length_a   1.000
_cell.length_b   1.000
_cell.length_c   1.000
_cell.angle_alpha   90.00
_cell.angle_beta   90.00
_cell.angle_gamma   90.00
#
_symmetry.space_group_name_H-M   'P 1'
#
loop_
_entity.id
_entity.type
_entity.pdbx_description
1 polymer ?
#
loop_
_entity_poly.entity_id
_entity_poly.type
_entity_poly.pdbx_seq_one_letter_code
_entity_poly.pdbx_strand_id
1 'polypeptide(L)'
;MKIFSLKKGLVALLVLEAVIITLVTAVFMFKLYNIYTNLIYNESALVLNLHSIITDAKLSEIETLSFETLSNPDIQTNLLKYYNSGNQYEEYCASTTLYSQLFARLIMDKSIISISFVFLDGNQVNTGQLNRVDFSAPELDKIITAATAKNGSCGWTANVAGENIVTLYRLIKDISGNKFKPLGTLIINVDANYLLSE
;
A
#
# COMPACT_ATOMS: atom_id res chain seq x y z
N MET A 1 -71.73 47.84 -7.27
CA MET A 1 -70.25 47.86 -7.11
C MET A 1 -69.82 46.95 -5.95
N LYS A 2 -69.90 45.61 -6.10
CA LYS A 2 -69.47 44.62 -5.08
C LYS A 2 -68.80 43.36 -5.66
N ILE A 3 -68.76 43.22 -6.99
CA ILE A 3 -68.22 42.03 -7.69
C ILE A 3 -66.68 42.08 -7.79
N PHE A 4 -66.09 43.28 -7.74
CA PHE A 4 -64.64 43.48 -7.90
C PHE A 4 -63.82 43.08 -6.65
N SER A 5 -64.41 43.05 -5.45
CA SER A 5 -63.73 42.60 -4.22
C SER A 5 -63.69 41.08 -4.08
N LEU A 6 -64.70 40.38 -4.60
CA LEU A 6 -64.79 38.91 -4.61
C LEU A 6 -63.70 38.26 -5.47
N LYS A 7 -63.43 38.81 -6.67
CA LYS A 7 -62.34 38.33 -7.55
C LYS A 7 -60.96 38.49 -6.90
N LYS A 8 -60.73 39.61 -6.20
CA LYS A 8 -59.46 39.85 -5.47
C LYS A 8 -59.27 38.89 -4.29
N GLY A 9 -60.35 38.58 -3.56
CA GLY A 9 -60.32 37.58 -2.48
C GLY A 9 -60.02 36.16 -2.97
N LEU A 10 -60.61 35.76 -4.10
CA LEU A 10 -60.34 34.46 -4.74
C LEU A 10 -58.89 34.34 -5.23
N VAL A 11 -58.36 35.39 -5.87
CA VAL A 11 -56.95 35.43 -6.29
C VAL A 11 -56.00 35.40 -5.08
N ALA A 12 -56.32 36.13 -4.01
CA ALA A 12 -55.53 36.10 -2.77
C ALA A 12 -55.51 34.70 -2.13
N LEU A 13 -56.63 33.97 -2.18
CA LEU A 13 -56.73 32.60 -1.68
C LEU A 13 -55.89 31.62 -2.53
N LEU A 14 -55.93 31.74 -3.85
CA LEU A 14 -55.08 30.94 -4.76
C LEU A 14 -53.59 31.21 -4.56
N VAL A 15 -53.21 32.47 -4.35
CA VAL A 15 -51.81 32.84 -4.05
C VAL A 15 -51.39 32.28 -2.69
N LEU A 16 -52.26 32.36 -1.67
CA LEU A 16 -51.99 31.78 -0.36
C LEU A 16 -51.76 30.27 -0.44
N GLU A 17 -52.62 29.56 -1.19
CA GLU A 17 -52.48 28.12 -1.44
C GLU A 17 -51.16 27.79 -2.13
N ALA A 18 -50.81 28.52 -3.19
CA ALA A 18 -49.54 28.34 -3.90
C ALA A 18 -48.32 28.57 -2.99
N VAL A 19 -48.37 29.58 -2.11
CA VAL A 19 -47.31 29.86 -1.12
C VAL A 19 -47.19 28.72 -0.11
N ILE A 20 -48.30 28.19 0.41
CA ILE A 20 -48.29 27.07 1.35
C ILE A 20 -47.68 25.82 0.69
N ILE A 21 -48.11 25.48 -0.53
CA ILE A 21 -47.57 24.33 -1.26
C ILE A 21 -46.07 24.50 -1.50
N THR A 22 -45.62 25.70 -1.88
CA THR A 22 -44.20 25.99 -2.11
C THR A 22 -43.39 25.83 -0.83
N LEU A 23 -43.90 26.33 0.31
CA LEU A 23 -43.23 26.20 1.61
C LEU A 23 -43.13 24.74 2.06
N VAL A 24 -44.22 23.97 1.95
CA VAL A 24 -44.22 22.54 2.30
C VAL A 24 -43.23 21.77 1.43
N THR A 25 -43.23 22.04 0.13
CA THR A 25 -42.30 21.42 -0.83
C THR A 25 -40.85 21.77 -0.52
N ALA A 26 -40.56 23.03 -0.17
CA ALA A 26 -39.21 23.48 0.18
C ALA A 26 -38.70 22.81 1.47
N VAL A 27 -39.53 22.73 2.52
CA VAL A 27 -39.17 22.05 3.77
C VAL A 27 -38.93 20.55 3.53
N PHE A 28 -39.80 19.91 2.74
CA PHE A 28 -39.65 18.51 2.38
C PHE A 28 -38.37 18.25 1.59
N MET A 29 -38.08 19.06 0.58
CA MET A 29 -36.85 18.97 -0.21
C MET A 29 -35.60 19.18 0.64
N PHE A 30 -35.62 20.14 1.58
CA PHE A 30 -34.50 20.36 2.49
C PHE A 30 -34.25 19.14 3.40
N LYS A 31 -35.32 18.53 3.93
CA LYS A 31 -35.19 17.30 4.72
C LYS A 31 -34.67 16.12 3.91
N LEU A 32 -35.21 15.91 2.70
CA LEU A 32 -34.74 14.87 1.80
C LEU A 32 -33.28 15.06 1.45
N TYR A 33 -32.86 16.28 1.11
CA TYR A 33 -31.47 16.60 0.79
C TYR A 33 -30.53 16.24 1.96
N ASN A 34 -30.89 16.62 3.19
CA ASN A 34 -30.06 16.32 4.35
C ASN A 34 -29.96 14.81 4.62
N ILE A 35 -31.07 14.07 4.53
CA ILE A 35 -31.07 12.61 4.71
C ILE A 35 -30.21 11.95 3.62
N TYR A 36 -30.41 12.33 2.36
CA TYR A 36 -29.67 11.78 1.24
C TYR A 36 -28.17 12.07 1.33
N THR A 37 -27.81 13.30 1.68
CA THR A 37 -26.41 13.70 1.85
C THR A 37 -25.75 12.92 2.98
N ASN A 38 -26.43 12.77 4.13
CA ASN A 38 -25.92 11.99 5.26
C ASN A 38 -25.78 10.51 4.90
N LEU A 39 -26.72 9.95 4.14
CA LEU A 39 -26.66 8.55 3.70
C LEU A 39 -25.46 8.34 2.79
N ILE A 40 -25.30 9.15 1.73
CA ILE A 40 -24.16 9.05 0.83
C ILE A 40 -22.84 9.20 1.58
N TYR A 41 -22.76 10.18 2.48
CA TYR A 41 -21.54 10.41 3.26
C TYR A 41 -21.19 9.19 4.11
N ASN A 42 -22.16 8.64 4.84
CA ASN A 42 -21.96 7.48 5.71
C ASN A 42 -21.58 6.24 4.92
N GLU A 43 -22.26 5.96 3.81
CA GLU A 43 -21.95 4.81 2.94
C GLU A 43 -20.57 4.95 2.30
N SER A 44 -20.23 6.16 1.81
CA SER A 44 -18.90 6.41 1.22
C SER A 44 -17.79 6.27 2.26
N ALA A 45 -18.01 6.77 3.48
CA ALA A 45 -17.06 6.64 4.58
C ALA A 45 -16.89 5.17 5.01
N LEU A 46 -17.97 4.39 5.03
CA LEU A 46 -17.94 2.96 5.34
C LEU A 46 -17.14 2.19 4.28
N VAL A 47 -17.45 2.39 3.00
CA VAL A 47 -16.74 1.73 1.89
C VAL A 47 -15.26 2.08 1.91
N LEU A 48 -14.92 3.36 2.09
CA LEU A 48 -13.53 3.79 2.20
C LEU A 48 -12.82 3.14 3.38
N ASN A 49 -13.47 3.06 4.55
CA ASN A 49 -12.92 2.41 5.72
C ASN A 49 -12.66 0.91 5.48
N LEU A 50 -13.58 0.20 4.82
CA LEU A 50 -13.38 -1.20 4.43
C LEU A 50 -12.17 -1.36 3.51
N HIS A 51 -12.03 -0.51 2.48
CA HIS A 51 -10.85 -0.55 1.61
C HIS A 51 -9.55 -0.27 2.36
N SER A 52 -9.55 0.67 3.32
CA SER A 52 -8.38 0.92 4.18
C SER A 52 -8.02 -0.30 5.01
N ILE A 53 -9.00 -0.97 5.64
CA ILE A 53 -8.77 -2.18 6.43
C ILE A 53 -8.18 -3.30 5.57
N ILE A 54 -8.71 -3.51 4.36
CA ILE A 54 -8.20 -4.53 3.43
C ILE A 54 -6.77 -4.19 2.99
N THR A 55 -6.51 -2.93 2.67
CA THR A 55 -5.18 -2.46 2.27
C THR A 55 -4.15 -2.66 3.39
N ASP A 56 -4.52 -2.29 4.62
CA ASP A 56 -3.67 -2.47 5.80
C ASP A 56 -3.38 -3.96 6.08
N ALA A 57 -4.38 -4.83 5.91
CA ALA A 57 -4.20 -6.27 6.05
C ALA A 57 -3.20 -6.81 5.01
N LYS A 58 -3.36 -6.43 3.74
CA LYS A 58 -2.44 -6.85 2.66
C LYS A 58 -1.03 -6.32 2.85
N LEU A 59 -0.88 -5.05 3.27
CA LEU A 59 0.42 -4.48 3.64
C LEU A 59 1.04 -5.27 4.81
N SER A 60 0.26 -5.60 5.84
CA SER A 60 0.71 -6.39 6.99
C SER A 60 1.16 -7.80 6.60
N GLU A 61 0.53 -8.45 5.61
CA GLU A 61 0.96 -9.74 5.08
C GLU A 61 2.36 -9.64 4.46
N ILE A 62 2.62 -8.59 3.67
CA ILE A 62 3.93 -8.34 3.06
C ILE A 62 4.99 -7.99 4.12
N GLU A 63 4.63 -7.22 5.14
CA GLU A 63 5.52 -6.94 6.27
C GLU A 63 5.88 -8.22 7.03
N THR A 64 4.90 -9.12 7.22
CA THR A 64 5.09 -10.44 7.83
C THR A 64 6.05 -11.27 6.99
N LEU A 65 5.86 -11.36 5.68
CA LEU A 65 6.79 -12.04 4.78
C LEU A 65 8.22 -11.48 4.87
N SER A 66 8.36 -10.15 4.93
CA SER A 66 9.67 -9.52 5.09
C SER A 66 10.30 -9.84 6.45
N PHE A 67 9.48 -10.05 7.50
CA PHE A 67 9.95 -10.43 8.83
C PHE A 67 10.35 -11.91 8.87
N GLU A 68 9.54 -12.79 8.30
CA GLU A 68 9.86 -14.20 8.15
C GLU A 68 11.15 -14.41 7.33
N THR A 69 11.37 -13.59 6.31
CA THR A 69 12.62 -13.60 5.54
C THR A 69 13.81 -13.18 6.40
N LEU A 70 13.65 -12.12 7.21
CA LEU A 70 14.66 -11.67 8.18
C LEU A 70 14.97 -12.75 9.21
N SER A 71 13.95 -13.39 9.77
CA SER A 71 14.10 -14.32 10.90
C SER A 71 14.40 -15.77 10.48
N ASN A 72 14.37 -16.08 9.18
CA ASN A 72 14.59 -17.43 8.69
C ASN A 72 16.05 -17.87 8.92
N PRO A 73 16.30 -18.97 9.68
CA PRO A 73 17.65 -19.42 10.00
C PRO A 73 18.48 -19.84 8.78
N ASP A 74 17.85 -20.42 7.77
CA ASP A 74 18.52 -20.87 6.55
C ASP A 74 18.97 -19.68 5.70
N ILE A 75 18.13 -18.65 5.59
CA ILE A 75 18.47 -17.37 4.94
C ILE A 75 19.61 -16.71 5.72
N GLN A 76 19.49 -16.58 7.05
CA GLN A 76 20.53 -15.98 7.90
C GLN A 76 21.88 -16.70 7.75
N THR A 77 21.87 -18.03 7.79
CA THR A 77 23.07 -18.85 7.59
C THR A 77 23.68 -18.60 6.22
N ASN A 78 22.86 -18.50 5.19
CA ASN A 78 23.31 -18.28 3.82
C ASN A 78 23.86 -16.85 3.59
N LEU A 79 23.20 -15.83 4.15
CA LEU A 79 23.69 -14.45 4.16
C LEU A 79 25.02 -14.33 4.90
N LEU A 80 25.19 -15.05 6.01
CA LEU A 80 26.44 -15.09 6.75
C LEU A 80 27.55 -15.82 5.99
N LYS A 81 27.23 -16.90 5.26
CA LYS A 81 28.18 -17.56 4.37
C LYS A 81 28.69 -16.59 3.31
N TYR A 82 27.80 -15.84 2.64
CA TYR A 82 28.17 -14.80 1.69
C TYR A 82 29.05 -13.71 2.32
N TYR A 83 28.67 -13.21 3.50
CA TYR A 83 29.42 -12.14 4.16
C TYR A 83 30.81 -12.60 4.63
N ASN A 84 30.94 -13.83 5.11
CA ASN A 84 32.19 -14.34 5.69
C ASN A 84 33.08 -15.04 4.66
N SER A 85 32.60 -15.32 3.45
CA SER A 85 33.40 -15.96 2.41
C SER A 85 34.51 -15.03 1.94
N GLY A 86 35.73 -15.55 1.86
CA GLY A 86 36.87 -14.88 1.21
C GLY A 86 37.06 -15.32 -0.25
N ASN A 87 36.04 -15.95 -0.83
CA ASN A 87 36.11 -16.75 -2.04
C ASN A 87 34.85 -16.53 -2.89
N GLN A 88 35.05 -16.11 -4.14
CA GLN A 88 34.00 -15.81 -5.10
C GLN A 88 33.09 -17.03 -5.43
N TYR A 89 33.60 -18.26 -5.35
CA TYR A 89 32.78 -19.46 -5.56
C TYR A 89 31.76 -19.67 -4.44
N GLU A 90 32.16 -19.41 -3.19
CA GLU A 90 31.24 -19.49 -2.04
C GLU A 90 30.19 -18.38 -2.08
N GLU A 91 30.58 -17.16 -2.44
CA GLU A 91 29.67 -16.03 -2.69
C GLU A 91 28.63 -16.39 -3.76
N TYR A 92 29.06 -17.00 -4.86
CA TYR A 92 28.17 -17.43 -5.94
C TYR A 92 27.19 -18.52 -5.49
N CYS A 93 27.69 -19.54 -4.77
CA CYS A 93 26.84 -20.61 -4.24
C CYS A 93 25.82 -20.07 -3.23
N ALA A 94 26.25 -19.15 -2.37
CA ALA A 94 25.37 -18.49 -1.41
C ALA A 94 24.32 -17.63 -2.12
N SER A 95 24.70 -16.83 -3.11
CA SER A 95 23.77 -16.02 -3.91
C SER A 95 22.73 -16.87 -4.65
N THR A 96 23.15 -18.00 -5.23
CA THR A 96 22.26 -18.95 -5.92
C THR A 96 21.27 -19.62 -4.96
N THR A 97 21.74 -19.94 -3.75
CA THR A 97 20.88 -20.48 -2.69
C THR A 97 19.87 -19.42 -2.22
N LEU A 98 20.30 -18.16 -2.06
CA LEU A 98 19.44 -17.05 -1.69
C LEU A 98 18.36 -16.82 -2.75
N TYR A 99 18.74 -16.84 -4.03
CA TYR A 99 17.80 -16.73 -5.14
C TYR A 99 16.67 -17.76 -5.00
N SER A 100 17.01 -19.02 -4.75
CA SER A 100 16.03 -20.10 -4.61
C SER A 100 15.11 -19.88 -3.40
N GLN A 101 15.65 -19.39 -2.28
CA GLN A 101 14.88 -19.10 -1.06
C GLN A 101 13.92 -17.92 -1.22
N LEU A 102 14.33 -16.87 -1.95
CA LEU A 102 13.50 -15.71 -2.25
C LEU A 102 12.45 -16.03 -3.33
N PHE A 103 12.83 -16.80 -4.35
CA PHE A 103 11.91 -17.23 -5.40
C PHE A 103 10.79 -18.11 -4.85
N ALA A 104 11.10 -19.03 -3.93
CA ALA A 104 10.09 -19.83 -3.24
C ALA A 104 9.05 -18.98 -2.48
N ARG A 105 9.45 -17.81 -1.98
CA ARG A 105 8.54 -16.86 -1.32
C ARG A 105 7.71 -16.07 -2.31
N LEU A 106 8.35 -15.59 -3.38
CA LEU A 106 7.68 -14.90 -4.47
C LEU A 106 6.51 -15.72 -5.04
N ILE A 107 6.70 -17.02 -5.28
CA ILE A 107 5.64 -17.86 -5.88
C ILE A 107 4.43 -18.12 -4.95
N MET A 108 4.59 -17.90 -3.64
CA MET A 108 3.50 -18.10 -2.67
C MET A 108 2.53 -16.92 -2.64
N ASP A 109 2.97 -15.73 -3.05
CA ASP A 109 2.16 -14.52 -3.04
C ASP A 109 2.13 -13.85 -4.42
N LYS A 110 0.96 -13.90 -5.06
CA LYS A 110 0.73 -13.36 -6.40
C LYS A 110 0.77 -11.83 -6.45
N SER A 111 0.66 -11.16 -5.30
CA SER A 111 0.75 -9.70 -5.22
C SER A 111 2.17 -9.20 -5.51
N ILE A 112 3.17 -10.05 -5.26
CA ILE A 112 4.57 -9.69 -5.34
C ILE A 112 5.06 -9.81 -6.78
N ILE A 113 5.55 -8.69 -7.31
CA ILE A 113 6.15 -8.59 -8.64
C ILE A 113 7.59 -9.11 -8.59
N SER A 114 8.34 -8.71 -7.57
CA SER A 114 9.74 -9.11 -7.40
C SER A 114 10.19 -9.07 -5.94
N ILE A 115 11.15 -9.93 -5.60
CA ILE A 115 11.90 -9.85 -4.36
C ILE A 115 13.38 -9.74 -4.70
N SER A 116 14.04 -8.73 -4.13
CA SER A 116 15.44 -8.41 -4.35
C SER A 116 16.19 -8.30 -3.03
N PHE A 117 17.42 -8.77 -3.00
CA PHE A 117 18.33 -8.56 -1.89
C PHE A 117 19.59 -7.89 -2.40
N VAL A 118 19.95 -6.76 -1.77
CA VAL A 118 21.16 -6.00 -2.09
C VAL A 118 22.16 -6.19 -0.95
N PHE A 119 23.28 -6.83 -1.25
CA PHE A 119 24.39 -7.01 -0.32
C PHE A 119 25.14 -5.68 -0.09
N LEU A 120 25.98 -5.63 0.96
CA LEU A 120 26.71 -4.41 1.32
C LEU A 120 27.80 -3.99 0.32
N ASP A 121 28.26 -4.93 -0.51
CA ASP A 121 29.20 -4.71 -1.61
C ASP A 121 28.50 -4.19 -2.88
N GLY A 122 27.17 -4.06 -2.86
CA GLY A 122 26.35 -3.65 -4.00
C GLY A 122 25.89 -4.79 -4.91
N ASN A 123 26.37 -6.02 -4.68
CA ASN A 123 25.87 -7.19 -5.42
C ASN A 123 24.40 -7.46 -5.08
N GLN A 124 23.68 -8.04 -6.03
CA GLN A 124 22.23 -8.21 -5.92
C GLN A 124 21.79 -9.61 -6.28
N VAL A 125 20.79 -10.10 -5.56
CA VAL A 125 20.00 -11.28 -5.92
C VAL A 125 18.59 -10.82 -6.20
N ASN A 126 18.17 -10.92 -7.45
CA ASN A 126 16.89 -10.42 -7.94
C ASN A 126 16.01 -11.59 -8.40
N THR A 127 14.76 -11.63 -7.97
CA THR A 127 13.78 -12.67 -8.32
C THR A 127 12.48 -12.04 -8.81
N GLY A 128 11.82 -12.65 -9.81
CA GLY A 128 10.50 -12.22 -10.30
C GLY A 128 10.52 -11.43 -11.61
N GLN A 129 9.49 -10.62 -11.82
CA GLN A 129 9.25 -9.91 -13.09
C GLN A 129 10.06 -8.61 -13.16
N LEU A 130 11.38 -8.73 -13.34
CA LEU A 130 12.30 -7.59 -13.35
C LEU A 130 12.08 -6.64 -14.55
N ASN A 131 11.38 -7.07 -15.60
CA ASN A 131 10.99 -6.19 -16.70
C ASN A 131 9.92 -5.16 -16.30
N ARG A 132 9.23 -5.35 -15.17
CA ARG A 132 8.26 -4.38 -14.62
C ARG A 132 8.87 -3.47 -13.56
N VAL A 133 10.09 -3.76 -13.11
CA VAL A 133 10.76 -3.08 -12.01
C VAL A 133 12.04 -2.46 -12.55
N ASP A 134 12.09 -1.13 -12.59
CA ASP A 134 13.27 -0.37 -12.98
C ASP A 134 13.64 0.58 -11.84
N PHE A 135 14.84 0.39 -11.29
CA PHE A 135 15.41 1.33 -10.35
C PHE A 135 16.58 2.01 -11.03
N SER A 136 16.53 3.34 -11.14
CA SER A 136 17.75 4.07 -11.42
C SER A 136 18.73 3.91 -10.25
N ALA A 137 20.04 3.91 -10.53
CA ALA A 137 21.05 3.78 -9.47
C ALA A 137 20.86 4.78 -8.30
N PRO A 138 20.52 6.07 -8.55
CA PRO A 138 20.23 7.02 -7.46
C PRO A 138 18.99 6.67 -6.62
N GLU A 139 17.98 6.04 -7.20
CA GLU A 139 16.78 5.62 -6.48
C GLU A 139 17.06 4.43 -5.58
N LEU A 140 17.83 3.46 -6.08
CA LEU A 140 18.25 2.31 -5.29
C LEU A 140 19.10 2.76 -4.08
N ASP A 141 20.05 3.66 -4.27
CA ASP A 141 20.87 4.22 -3.19
C ASP A 141 20.02 4.94 -2.13
N LYS A 142 18.98 5.68 -2.55
CA LYS A 142 18.03 6.30 -1.63
C LYS A 142 17.29 5.26 -0.80
N ILE A 143 16.84 4.16 -1.43
CA ILE A 143 16.15 3.06 -0.73
C ILE A 143 17.08 2.40 0.29
N ILE A 144 18.31 2.08 -0.09
CA ILE A 144 19.31 1.47 0.81
C ILE A 144 19.62 2.41 1.98
N THR A 145 19.77 3.70 1.72
CA THR A 145 20.02 4.71 2.76
C THR A 145 18.81 4.81 3.71
N ALA A 146 17.59 4.83 3.18
CA ALA A 146 16.36 4.87 3.96
C ALA A 146 16.18 3.60 4.80
N ALA A 147 16.48 2.42 4.26
CA ALA A 147 16.46 1.15 4.97
C ALA A 147 17.47 1.16 6.14
N THR A 148 18.66 1.68 5.89
CA THR A 148 19.73 1.81 6.88
C THR A 148 19.32 2.72 8.04
N ALA A 149 18.71 3.88 7.73
CA ALA A 149 18.20 4.83 8.73
C ALA A 149 17.11 4.23 9.62
N LYS A 150 16.32 3.27 9.10
CA LYS A 150 15.28 2.56 9.86
C LYS A 150 15.80 1.40 10.74
N ASN A 151 17.10 1.11 10.67
CA ASN A 151 17.82 0.26 11.61
C ASN A 151 17.26 -1.18 11.81
N GLY A 152 16.55 -1.73 10.81
CA GLY A 152 15.93 -3.06 10.85
C GLY A 152 14.40 -3.06 10.75
N SER A 153 13.75 -1.90 10.94
CA SER A 153 12.31 -1.75 10.65
C SER A 153 12.08 -1.67 9.13
N CYS A 154 10.89 -2.03 8.66
CA CYS A 154 10.49 -1.82 7.26
C CYS A 154 10.15 -0.34 6.99
N GLY A 155 10.29 0.05 5.73
CA GLY A 155 9.72 1.26 5.17
C GLY A 155 9.04 0.95 3.85
N TRP A 156 8.21 1.91 3.42
CA TRP A 156 7.41 1.80 2.21
C TRP A 156 7.67 3.03 1.34
N THR A 157 7.74 2.82 0.03
CA THR A 157 7.75 3.88 -0.96
C THR A 157 6.89 3.48 -2.15
N ALA A 158 6.35 4.44 -2.89
CA ALA A 158 5.46 4.19 -4.02
C ALA A 158 6.02 4.82 -5.29
N ASN A 159 5.81 4.16 -6.42
CA ASN A 159 6.17 4.60 -7.75
C ASN A 159 7.67 4.86 -7.97
N VAL A 160 8.54 4.22 -7.18
CA VAL A 160 10.01 4.33 -7.35
C VAL A 160 10.54 3.26 -8.29
N ALA A 161 9.99 2.04 -8.23
CA ALA A 161 10.34 0.92 -9.12
C ALA A 161 9.65 0.98 -10.48
N GLY A 162 8.67 1.87 -10.65
CA GLY A 162 7.77 1.88 -11.80
C GLY A 162 6.36 2.31 -11.40
N GLU A 163 5.52 2.62 -12.39
CA GLU A 163 4.14 3.04 -12.14
C GLU A 163 3.32 1.93 -11.45
N ASN A 164 2.52 2.33 -10.46
CA ASN A 164 1.62 1.44 -9.73
C ASN A 164 2.34 0.31 -8.96
N ILE A 165 3.58 0.57 -8.54
CA ILE A 165 4.37 -0.35 -7.73
C ILE A 165 4.58 0.27 -6.35
N VAL A 166 4.28 -0.53 -5.32
CA VAL A 166 4.62 -0.21 -3.93
C VAL A 166 5.79 -1.08 -3.52
N THR A 167 6.82 -0.44 -2.96
CA THR A 167 8.09 -1.07 -2.59
C THR A 167 8.24 -1.07 -1.08
N LEU A 168 8.32 -2.26 -0.49
CA LEU A 168 8.81 -2.44 0.87
C LEU A 168 10.33 -2.53 0.84
N TYR A 169 11.01 -1.87 1.77
CA TYR A 169 12.43 -2.02 1.99
C TYR A 169 12.76 -2.24 3.47
N ARG A 170 13.72 -3.11 3.76
CA ARG A 170 14.16 -3.42 5.13
C ARG A 170 15.64 -3.76 5.17
N LEU A 171 16.38 -3.15 6.10
CA LEU A 171 17.74 -3.56 6.40
C LEU A 171 17.71 -4.91 7.14
N ILE A 172 18.36 -5.93 6.58
CA ILE A 172 18.54 -7.22 7.22
C ILE A 172 19.87 -7.21 7.99
N LYS A 173 19.80 -7.68 9.22
CA LYS A 173 20.93 -7.77 10.15
C LYS A 173 21.11 -9.20 10.61
N ASP A 174 22.31 -9.49 11.06
CA ASP A 174 22.65 -10.76 11.69
C ASP A 174 21.98 -10.88 13.06
N ILE A 175 21.05 -11.82 13.17
CA ILE A 175 20.35 -12.12 14.42
C ILE A 175 20.92 -13.34 15.16
N SER A 176 21.95 -13.99 14.62
CA SER A 176 22.55 -15.22 15.17
C SER A 176 23.54 -14.98 16.32
N GLY A 177 23.89 -13.73 16.61
CA GLY A 177 24.70 -13.36 17.78
C GLY A 177 25.81 -12.33 17.53
N ASN A 178 26.10 -11.93 16.28
CA ASN A 178 27.16 -10.95 15.99
C ASN A 178 26.67 -9.50 16.05
N LYS A 179 26.16 -9.07 17.21
CA LYS A 179 25.84 -7.66 17.52
C LYS A 179 24.94 -6.96 16.50
N PHE A 180 24.05 -7.68 15.81
CA PHE A 180 23.15 -7.10 14.81
C PHE A 180 23.88 -6.34 13.69
N LYS A 181 25.02 -6.87 13.24
CA LYS A 181 25.74 -6.31 12.08
C LYS A 181 24.82 -6.31 10.84
N PRO A 182 24.86 -5.26 10.00
CA PRO A 182 24.11 -5.25 8.76
C PRO A 182 24.62 -6.35 7.82
N LEU A 183 23.72 -6.97 7.06
CA LEU A 183 24.03 -7.98 6.05
C LEU A 183 23.64 -7.53 4.63
N GLY A 184 22.61 -6.67 4.52
CA GLY A 184 22.13 -6.14 3.25
C GLY A 184 20.71 -5.62 3.37
N THR A 185 20.14 -5.16 2.26
CA THR A 185 18.78 -4.61 2.18
C THR A 185 17.87 -5.55 1.41
N LEU A 186 16.76 -5.95 2.03
CA LEU A 186 15.66 -6.65 1.37
C LEU A 186 14.73 -5.62 0.75
N ILE A 187 14.33 -5.85 -0.50
CA ILE A 187 13.41 -5.03 -1.28
C ILE A 187 12.32 -5.94 -1.84
N ILE A 188 11.05 -5.61 -1.60
CA ILE A 188 9.89 -6.36 -2.10
C ILE A 188 9.02 -5.38 -2.88
N ASN A 189 8.79 -5.66 -4.16
CA ASN A 189 7.94 -4.85 -5.04
C ASN A 189 6.60 -5.54 -5.25
N VAL A 190 5.52 -4.79 -5.04
CA VAL A 190 4.15 -5.29 -5.04
C VAL A 190 3.31 -4.45 -6.00
N ASP A 191 2.40 -5.10 -6.71
CA ASP A 191 1.45 -4.41 -7.58
C ASP A 191 0.41 -3.69 -6.72
N ALA A 192 0.34 -2.36 -6.82
CA ALA A 192 -0.61 -1.57 -6.04
C ALA A 192 -2.07 -1.92 -6.37
N ASN A 193 -2.35 -2.43 -7.59
CA ASN A 193 -3.69 -2.90 -7.93
C ASN A 193 -4.12 -4.07 -7.05
N TYR A 194 -3.19 -4.92 -6.63
CA TYR A 194 -3.51 -6.04 -5.76
C TYR A 194 -3.82 -5.58 -4.33
N LEU A 195 -3.19 -4.49 -3.87
CA LEU A 195 -3.52 -3.89 -2.58
C LEU A 195 -4.94 -3.31 -2.56
N LEU A 196 -5.38 -2.78 -3.71
CA LEU A 196 -6.66 -2.12 -3.88
C LEU A 196 -7.78 -3.05 -4.37
N SER A 197 -7.45 -4.26 -4.82
CA SER A 197 -8.45 -5.23 -5.28
C SER A 197 -9.23 -5.81 -4.09
N GLU A 198 -10.49 -6.16 -4.33
CA GLU A 198 -11.25 -7.06 -3.44
C GLU A 198 -10.59 -8.45 -3.35
#